data_AF-A0A3D2VZT3-F1
#
_entry.id   AF-A0A3D2VZT3-F1
#
_cell.length_a   1.000
_cell.length_b   1.000
_cell.length_c   1.000
_cell.angle_alpha   90.00
_cell.angle_beta   90.00
_cell.angle_gamma   90.00
#
_symmetry.space_group_name_H-M   'P 1'
#
loop_
_entity.id
_entity.type
_entity.pdbx_description
1 polymer ?
#
loop_
_entity_poly.entity_id
_entity_poly.type
_entity_poly.pdbx_seq_one_letter_code
_entity_poly.pdbx_strand_id
1 'polypeptide(L)'
;MAENEAALRRRAREAAIMSDTSGFARRAAAPIFMLALFSSAALIFVLQPLFARMVTPLLGGSPQVWNTSMAFFQGALLAGYLYAHLLARLRDLRLQALIHALALAAAWLVLPVQVSQAFGPPNSTQPALWLIGVLTLSVGAPFAVASATAPLLQAWYARSGRADAHDPYYLYTA
;
A
#
# COMPACT_ATOMS: atom_id res chain seq x y z
N MET A 1 18.66 53.65 -4.93
CA MET A 1 17.63 53.21 -5.89
C MET A 1 18.00 51.88 -6.55
N ALA A 2 19.24 51.73 -7.08
CA ALA A 2 19.73 50.49 -7.71
C ALA A 2 19.76 49.24 -6.80
N GLU A 3 20.09 49.37 -5.52
CA GLU A 3 20.11 48.23 -4.57
C GLU A 3 18.73 47.60 -4.35
N ASN A 4 17.66 48.41 -4.36
CA ASN A 4 16.30 47.92 -4.17
C ASN A 4 15.82 47.13 -5.40
N GLU A 5 16.28 47.51 -6.59
CA GLU A 5 15.98 46.83 -7.85
C GLU A 5 16.67 45.45 -7.94
N ALA A 6 17.92 45.36 -7.48
CA ALA A 6 18.65 44.10 -7.40
C ALA A 6 18.00 43.12 -6.40
N ALA A 7 17.56 43.61 -5.25
CA ALA A 7 16.85 42.82 -4.24
C ALA A 7 15.50 42.30 -4.76
N LEU A 8 14.75 43.13 -5.51
CA LEU A 8 13.49 42.73 -6.15
C LEU A 8 13.70 41.65 -7.21
N ARG A 9 14.72 41.80 -8.06
CA ARG A 9 15.07 40.78 -9.08
C ARG A 9 15.47 39.44 -8.45
N ARG A 10 16.19 39.46 -7.33
CA ARG A 10 16.57 38.26 -6.59
C ARG A 10 15.35 37.53 -6.01
N ARG A 11 14.44 38.26 -5.36
CA ARG A 11 13.18 37.72 -4.82
C ARG A 11 12.27 37.17 -5.92
N ALA A 12 12.15 37.86 -7.05
CA ALA A 12 11.37 37.39 -8.20
C ALA A 12 11.94 36.08 -8.78
N ARG A 13 13.27 35.97 -8.86
CA ARG A 13 13.96 34.76 -9.34
C ARG A 13 13.80 33.59 -8.37
N GLU A 14 13.92 33.84 -7.06
CA GLU A 14 13.69 32.84 -6.01
C GLU A 14 12.22 32.35 -6.02
N ALA A 15 11.25 33.26 -6.15
CA ALA A 15 9.84 32.92 -6.27
C ALA A 15 9.54 32.08 -7.54
N ALA A 16 10.14 32.44 -8.68
CA ALA A 16 10.01 31.68 -9.92
C ALA A 16 10.56 30.26 -9.79
N ILE A 17 11.77 30.08 -9.23
CA ILE A 17 12.39 28.76 -8.99
C ILE A 17 11.53 27.90 -8.05
N MET A 18 11.03 28.49 -6.95
CA MET A 18 10.13 27.80 -6.02
C MET A 18 8.82 27.36 -6.70
N SER A 19 8.25 28.22 -7.54
CA SER A 19 7.02 27.94 -8.27
C SER A 19 7.20 26.80 -9.28
N ASP A 20 8.31 26.79 -10.02
CA ASP A 20 8.62 25.79 -11.05
C ASP A 20 8.89 24.42 -10.41
N THR A 21 9.65 24.39 -9.31
CA THR A 21 9.90 23.16 -8.52
C THR A 21 8.60 22.57 -7.98
N SER A 22 7.68 23.43 -7.51
CA SER A 22 6.37 23.00 -7.01
C SER A 22 5.42 22.51 -8.12
N GLY A 23 5.60 22.99 -9.36
CA GLY A 23 4.84 22.58 -10.53
C GLY A 23 5.29 21.21 -11.05
N PHE A 24 6.60 21.00 -11.15
CA PHE A 24 7.19 19.71 -11.50
C PHE A 24 6.83 18.63 -10.47
N ALA A 25 6.98 18.91 -9.17
CA ALA A 25 6.61 17.96 -8.11
C ALA A 25 5.13 17.59 -8.15
N ARG A 26 4.22 18.54 -8.44
CA ARG A 26 2.78 18.27 -8.60
C ARG A 26 2.45 17.42 -9.82
N ARG A 27 3.17 17.60 -10.92
CA ARG A 27 3.00 16.82 -12.16
C ARG A 27 3.57 15.41 -12.03
N ALA A 28 4.72 15.27 -11.36
CA ALA A 28 5.35 13.97 -11.09
C ALA A 28 4.60 13.15 -10.03
N ALA A 29 3.88 13.79 -9.10
CA ALA A 29 3.13 13.09 -8.06
C ALA A 29 2.04 12.17 -8.62
N ALA A 30 1.28 12.61 -9.63
CA ALA A 30 0.19 11.82 -10.21
C ALA A 30 0.63 10.44 -10.75
N PRO A 31 1.62 10.33 -11.65
CA PRO A 31 2.08 9.03 -12.15
C PRO A 31 2.72 8.17 -11.04
N ILE A 32 3.40 8.77 -10.05
CA ILE A 32 3.94 8.02 -8.90
C ILE A 32 2.82 7.38 -8.08
N PHE A 33 1.76 8.13 -7.79
CA PHE A 33 0.59 7.62 -7.07
C PHE A 33 -0.11 6.51 -7.86
N MET A 34 -0.32 6.71 -9.17
CA MET A 34 -0.92 5.69 -10.05
C MET A 34 -0.09 4.40 -10.07
N LEU A 35 1.23 4.50 -10.24
CA LEU A 35 2.12 3.34 -10.24
C LEU A 35 2.11 2.64 -8.88
N ALA A 36 2.17 3.38 -7.78
CA ALA A 36 2.11 2.79 -6.44
C ALA A 36 0.79 2.07 -6.17
N LEU A 37 -0.34 2.67 -6.56
CA LEU A 37 -1.67 2.05 -6.46
C LEU A 37 -1.76 0.79 -7.32
N PHE A 38 -1.34 0.88 -8.58
CA PHE A 38 -1.36 -0.24 -9.52
C PHE A 38 -0.48 -1.38 -9.02
N SER A 39 0.76 -1.10 -8.61
CA SER A 39 1.70 -2.10 -8.10
C SER A 39 1.18 -2.76 -6.81
N SER A 40 0.61 -1.98 -5.89
CA SER A 40 -0.01 -2.50 -4.67
C SER A 40 -1.19 -3.43 -4.99
N ALA A 41 -2.12 -2.98 -5.84
CA ALA A 41 -3.27 -3.78 -6.25
C ALA A 41 -2.85 -5.06 -6.98
N ALA A 42 -1.93 -4.95 -7.96
CA ALA A 42 -1.40 -6.09 -8.69
C ALA A 42 -0.74 -7.11 -7.74
N LEU A 43 0.05 -6.66 -6.77
CA LEU A 43 0.68 -7.53 -5.79
C LEU A 43 -0.35 -8.32 -4.98
N ILE A 44 -1.36 -7.65 -4.43
CA ILE A 44 -2.41 -8.27 -3.62
C ILE A 44 -3.25 -9.25 -4.42
N PHE A 45 -3.56 -8.93 -5.68
CA PHE A 45 -4.29 -9.81 -6.58
C PHE A 45 -3.48 -11.02 -7.04
N VAL A 46 -2.15 -10.91 -7.17
CA VAL A 46 -1.26 -12.03 -7.51
C VAL A 46 -0.99 -12.93 -6.31
N LEU A 47 -0.87 -12.37 -5.09
CA LEU A 47 -0.57 -13.15 -3.89
C LEU A 47 -1.63 -14.21 -3.59
N GLN A 48 -2.91 -13.89 -3.78
CA GLN A 48 -4.02 -14.82 -3.51
C GLN A 48 -3.96 -16.12 -4.34
N PRO A 49 -3.94 -16.08 -5.69
CA PRO A 49 -3.82 -17.29 -6.52
C PRO A 49 -2.45 -17.96 -6.39
N LEU A 50 -1.37 -17.20 -6.13
CA LEU A 50 -0.04 -17.77 -5.92
C LEU A 50 0.00 -18.66 -4.67
N PHE A 51 -0.54 -18.18 -3.55
CA PHE A 51 -0.62 -18.99 -2.33
C PHE A 51 -1.58 -20.15 -2.46
N ALA A 52 -2.74 -19.95 -3.10
CA ALA A 52 -3.64 -21.06 -3.40
C ALA A 52 -2.90 -22.17 -4.17
N ARG A 53 -2.13 -21.82 -5.21
CA ARG A 53 -1.31 -22.78 -5.96
C ARG A 53 -0.23 -23.46 -5.10
N MET A 54 0.42 -22.75 -4.18
CA MET A 54 1.45 -23.32 -3.31
C MET A 54 0.88 -24.28 -2.25
N VAL A 55 -0.33 -24.01 -1.77
CA VAL A 55 -1.00 -24.79 -0.73
C VAL A 55 -1.71 -26.01 -1.31
N THR A 56 -2.22 -25.96 -2.55
CA THR A 56 -2.94 -27.07 -3.19
C THR A 56 -2.18 -28.41 -3.19
N PRO A 57 -0.87 -28.48 -3.48
CA PRO A 57 -0.11 -29.73 -3.37
C PRO A 57 -0.01 -30.29 -1.94
N LEU A 58 -0.20 -29.45 -0.91
CA LEU A 58 -0.05 -29.82 0.50
C LEU A 58 -1.36 -30.29 1.14
N LEU A 59 -2.48 -29.61 0.83
CA LEU A 59 -3.80 -29.86 1.45
C LEU A 59 -4.84 -30.39 0.46
N GLY A 60 -4.51 -30.42 -0.84
CA GLY A 60 -5.46 -30.68 -1.93
C GLY A 60 -6.24 -29.42 -2.34
N GLY A 61 -7.05 -29.56 -3.39
CA GLY A 61 -7.89 -28.49 -3.95
C GLY A 61 -9.30 -28.44 -3.37
N SER A 62 -9.48 -28.76 -2.08
CA SER A 62 -10.82 -28.84 -1.49
C SER A 62 -11.47 -27.45 -1.34
N PRO A 63 -12.82 -27.34 -1.41
CA PRO A 63 -13.52 -26.07 -1.18
C PRO A 63 -13.20 -25.44 0.19
N GLN A 64 -12.91 -26.26 1.20
CA GLN A 64 -12.55 -25.78 2.53
C GLN A 64 -11.22 -25.02 2.54
N VAL A 65 -10.21 -25.50 1.83
CA VAL A 65 -8.89 -24.84 1.71
C VAL A 65 -9.03 -23.50 1.01
N TRP A 66 -9.81 -23.47 -0.08
CA TRP A 66 -10.14 -22.22 -0.79
C TRP A 66 -10.83 -21.20 0.12
N ASN A 67 -11.92 -21.60 0.79
CA ASN A 67 -12.69 -20.71 1.66
C ASN A 67 -11.86 -20.19 2.84
N THR A 68 -11.02 -21.04 3.43
CA THR A 68 -10.11 -20.63 4.52
C THR A 68 -9.08 -19.61 4.03
N SER A 69 -8.50 -19.84 2.85
CA SER A 69 -7.53 -18.90 2.25
C SER A 69 -8.19 -17.55 1.95
N MET A 70 -9.39 -17.56 1.35
CA MET A 70 -10.17 -16.35 1.11
C MET A 70 -10.49 -15.62 2.40
N ALA A 71 -11.00 -16.30 3.43
CA ALA A 71 -11.31 -15.69 4.73
C ALA A 71 -10.07 -15.03 5.36
N PHE A 72 -8.92 -15.70 5.29
CA PHE A 72 -7.65 -15.13 5.74
C PHE A 72 -7.29 -13.84 4.98
N PHE A 73 -7.31 -13.86 3.65
CA PHE A 73 -6.94 -12.69 2.85
C PHE A 73 -7.91 -11.51 3.06
N GLN A 74 -9.21 -11.77 3.21
CA GLN A 74 -10.17 -10.72 3.56
C GLN A 74 -9.91 -10.14 4.96
N GLY A 75 -9.59 -11.00 5.93
CA GLY A 75 -9.19 -10.56 7.28
C GLY A 75 -7.91 -9.73 7.27
N ALA A 76 -6.90 -10.14 6.50
CA ALA A 76 -5.63 -9.43 6.37
C ALA A 76 -5.81 -8.08 5.65
N LEU A 77 -6.68 -8.01 4.64
CA LEU A 77 -7.07 -6.77 3.97
C LEU A 77 -7.73 -5.80 4.97
N LEU A 78 -8.68 -6.30 5.77
CA LEU A 78 -9.34 -5.51 6.80
C LEU A 78 -8.33 -4.99 7.85
N ALA A 79 -7.37 -5.83 8.27
CA ALA A 79 -6.32 -5.43 9.19
C ALA A 79 -5.43 -4.31 8.59
N GLY A 80 -5.08 -4.41 7.31
CA GLY A 80 -4.37 -3.36 6.59
C GLY A 80 -5.16 -2.05 6.51
N TYR A 81 -6.48 -2.13 6.30
CA TYR A 81 -7.35 -0.95 6.28
C TYR A 81 -7.47 -0.31 7.67
N LEU A 82 -7.56 -1.12 8.72
CA LEU A 82 -7.53 -0.63 10.10
C LEU A 82 -6.21 0.09 10.38
N TYR A 83 -5.08 -0.50 10.00
CA TYR A 83 -3.78 0.15 10.12
C TYR A 83 -3.73 1.47 9.35
N ALA A 84 -4.19 1.51 8.09
CA ALA A 84 -4.28 2.73 7.29
C ALA A 84 -5.12 3.80 7.98
N HIS A 85 -6.29 3.43 8.50
CA HIS A 85 -7.20 4.33 9.20
C HIS A 85 -6.56 4.91 10.46
N LEU A 86 -5.89 4.08 11.27
CA LEU A 86 -5.21 4.52 12.49
C LEU A 86 -4.03 5.44 12.15
N LEU A 87 -3.24 5.12 11.13
CA LEU A 87 -2.12 5.94 10.69
C LEU A 87 -2.58 7.29 10.14
N ALA A 88 -3.68 7.31 9.39
CA ALA A 88 -4.26 8.53 8.83
C ALA A 88 -4.73 9.54 9.88
N ARG A 89 -4.99 9.10 11.12
CA ARG A 89 -5.34 9.98 12.26
C ARG A 89 -4.18 10.88 12.70
N LEU A 90 -2.94 10.50 12.40
CA LEU A 90 -1.79 11.37 12.66
C LEU A 90 -1.93 12.66 11.84
N ARG A 91 -1.54 13.80 12.40
CA ARG A 91 -1.61 15.09 11.69
C ARG A 91 -0.47 15.29 10.70
N ASP A 92 0.69 14.69 10.97
CA ASP A 92 1.89 14.85 10.16
C ASP A 92 1.94 13.83 9.01
N LEU A 93 1.80 14.30 7.77
CA LEU A 93 1.89 13.48 6.57
C LEU A 93 3.28 12.86 6.35
N ARG A 94 4.36 13.54 6.75
CA ARG A 94 5.73 13.02 6.60
C ARG A 94 5.94 11.84 7.53
N LEU A 95 5.43 11.92 8.75
CA LEU A 95 5.48 10.83 9.71
C LEU A 95 4.67 9.61 9.20
N GLN A 96 3.47 9.84 8.65
CA GLN A 96 2.68 8.76 8.05
C GLN A 96 3.44 8.07 6.90
N ALA A 97 4.02 8.86 5.99
CA ALA A 97 4.79 8.33 4.88
C ALA A 97 6.03 7.54 5.35
N LEU A 98 6.75 8.04 6.36
CA LEU A 98 7.90 7.35 6.94
C LEU A 98 7.51 6.02 7.57
N ILE A 99 6.47 6.00 8.41
CA ILE A 99 6.00 4.77 9.07
C ILE A 99 5.59 3.74 8.02
N HIS A 100 4.83 4.16 6.99
CA HIS A 100 4.39 3.25 5.95
C HIS A 100 5.53 2.75 5.07
N ALA A 101 6.50 3.61 4.74
CA ALA A 101 7.70 3.22 4.00
C ALA A 101 8.55 2.20 4.77
N LEU A 102 8.71 2.40 6.09
CA LEU A 102 9.40 1.44 6.96
C LEU A 102 8.63 0.12 7.06
N ALA A 103 7.30 0.16 7.15
CA ALA A 103 6.47 -1.04 7.15
C ALA A 103 6.60 -1.82 5.83
N LEU A 104 6.60 -1.11 4.68
CA LEU A 104 6.83 -1.71 3.36
C LEU A 104 8.23 -2.31 3.25
N ALA A 105 9.26 -1.62 3.73
CA ALA A 105 10.63 -2.13 3.74
C ALA A 105 10.76 -3.39 4.62
N ALA A 106 10.15 -3.39 5.81
CA ALA A 106 10.11 -4.55 6.69
C ALA A 106 9.36 -5.73 6.05
N ALA A 107 8.22 -5.46 5.40
CA ALA A 107 7.49 -6.46 4.62
C ALA A 107 8.33 -7.02 3.45
N TRP A 108 9.18 -6.20 2.84
CA TRP A 108 10.05 -6.62 1.75
C TRP A 108 11.10 -7.65 2.21
N LEU A 109 11.54 -7.59 3.47
CA LEU A 109 12.46 -8.58 4.05
C LEU A 109 11.84 -9.98 4.18
N VAL A 110 10.52 -10.10 4.09
CA VAL A 110 9.80 -11.39 4.09
C VAL A 110 9.80 -12.03 2.68
N LEU A 111 10.26 -11.33 1.64
CA LEU A 111 10.49 -11.88 0.30
C LEU A 111 11.88 -12.56 0.27
N PRO A 112 12.01 -13.87 -0.01
CA PRO A 112 11.18 -14.68 -0.89
C PRO A 112 9.99 -15.32 -0.19
N VAL A 113 8.80 -15.12 -0.77
CA VAL A 113 7.56 -15.75 -0.31
C VAL A 113 7.72 -17.26 -0.30
N GLN A 114 7.70 -17.85 0.90
CA GLN A 114 7.83 -19.28 1.12
C GLN A 114 6.73 -19.75 2.06
N VAL A 115 6.28 -20.99 1.86
CA VAL A 115 5.36 -21.66 2.79
C VAL A 115 6.14 -21.97 4.08
N SER A 116 5.72 -21.36 5.18
CA SER A 116 6.37 -21.52 6.48
C SER A 116 6.26 -22.96 6.95
N GLN A 117 7.39 -23.51 7.41
CA GLN A 117 7.47 -24.86 7.96
C GLN A 117 7.36 -24.87 9.50
N ALA A 118 7.11 -23.71 10.12
CA ALA A 118 7.06 -23.56 11.57
C ALA A 118 5.99 -24.43 12.26
N PHE A 119 4.94 -24.81 11.52
CA PHE A 119 3.85 -25.65 12.02
C PHE A 119 4.00 -27.13 11.63
N GLY A 120 5.14 -27.54 11.07
CA GLY A 120 5.38 -28.90 10.61
C GLY A 120 4.52 -29.30 9.41
N PRO A 121 4.36 -30.61 9.15
CA PRO A 121 3.57 -31.10 8.01
C PRO A 121 2.08 -30.73 8.15
N PRO A 122 1.32 -30.74 7.03
CA PRO A 122 -0.10 -30.42 7.04
C PRO A 122 -0.91 -31.24 8.06
N ASN A 123 -1.67 -30.56 8.91
CA ASN A 123 -2.53 -31.20 9.90
C ASN A 123 -3.87 -31.62 9.27
N SER A 124 -4.09 -32.92 9.09
CA SER A 124 -5.31 -33.47 8.49
C SER A 124 -6.54 -33.38 9.39
N THR A 125 -6.37 -33.26 10.71
CA THR A 125 -7.47 -33.11 11.68
C THR A 125 -7.99 -31.67 11.74
N GLN A 126 -7.09 -30.69 11.60
CA GLN A 126 -7.41 -29.26 11.70
C GLN A 126 -6.77 -28.45 10.55
N PRO A 127 -7.13 -28.73 9.28
CA PRO A 127 -6.47 -28.14 8.11
C PRO A 127 -6.65 -26.62 8.03
N ALA A 128 -7.80 -26.11 8.47
CA ALA A 128 -8.10 -24.67 8.42
C ALA A 128 -7.21 -23.86 9.38
N LEU A 129 -7.06 -24.30 10.63
CA LEU A 129 -6.22 -23.61 11.61
C LEU A 129 -4.74 -23.67 11.24
N TRP A 130 -4.28 -24.82 10.76
CA TRP A 130 -2.92 -24.97 10.24
C TRP A 130 -2.65 -23.99 9.09
N LEU A 131 -3.58 -23.92 8.13
CA LEU A 131 -3.46 -23.03 6.97
C LEU A 131 -3.46 -21.55 7.37
N ILE A 132 -4.33 -21.14 8.30
CA ILE A 132 -4.33 -19.76 8.82
C ILE A 132 -2.96 -19.42 9.45
N GLY A 133 -2.39 -20.32 10.25
CA GLY A 133 -1.08 -20.12 10.85
C GLY A 133 0.03 -19.96 9.79
N VAL A 134 0.07 -20.86 8.81
CA VAL A 134 1.02 -20.82 7.70
C VAL A 134 0.89 -19.52 6.90
N LEU A 135 -0.32 -19.12 6.49
CA LEU A 135 -0.55 -17.88 5.76
C LEU A 135 -0.14 -16.65 6.59
N THR A 136 -0.43 -16.65 7.89
CA THR A 136 -0.05 -15.57 8.80
C THR A 136 1.47 -15.35 8.80
N LEU A 137 2.25 -16.42 8.97
CA LEU A 137 3.71 -16.35 9.03
C LEU A 137 4.36 -16.14 7.65
N SER A 138 3.74 -16.64 6.58
CA SER A 138 4.30 -16.57 5.24
C SER A 138 4.03 -15.25 4.52
N VAL A 139 2.83 -14.67 4.68
CA VAL A 139 2.39 -13.54 3.85
C VAL A 139 1.50 -12.53 4.57
N GLY A 140 1.09 -12.80 5.81
CA GLY A 140 0.16 -11.93 6.54
C GLY A 140 0.64 -10.47 6.60
N ALA A 141 1.86 -10.23 7.08
CA ALA A 141 2.40 -8.87 7.18
C ALA A 141 2.60 -8.19 5.81
N PRO A 142 3.27 -8.82 4.81
CA PRO A 142 3.38 -8.22 3.47
C PRO A 142 2.05 -7.88 2.83
N PHE A 143 1.07 -8.77 2.92
CA PHE A 143 -0.26 -8.55 2.35
C PHE A 143 -1.00 -7.41 3.05
N ALA A 144 -1.03 -7.41 4.39
CA ALA A 144 -1.71 -6.38 5.17
C ALA A 144 -1.10 -4.99 4.91
N VAL A 145 0.23 -4.86 4.94
CA VAL A 145 0.92 -3.59 4.65
C VAL A 145 0.69 -3.15 3.20
N ALA A 146 0.77 -4.07 2.23
CA ALA A 146 0.46 -3.74 0.84
C ALA A 146 -0.97 -3.20 0.70
N SER A 147 -1.96 -3.84 1.35
CA SER A 147 -3.38 -3.46 1.28
C SER A 147 -3.68 -2.09 1.88
N ALA A 148 -2.87 -1.62 2.82
CA ALA A 148 -2.99 -0.29 3.41
C ALA A 148 -2.58 0.84 2.45
N THR A 149 -1.82 0.54 1.39
CA THR A 149 -1.25 1.55 0.49
C THR A 149 -2.34 2.34 -0.24
N ALA A 150 -3.36 1.66 -0.78
CA ALA A 150 -4.44 2.34 -1.49
C ALA A 150 -5.23 3.34 -0.63
N PRO A 151 -5.80 2.94 0.52
CA PRO A 151 -6.53 3.88 1.37
C PRO A 151 -5.65 5.01 1.94
N LEU A 152 -4.36 4.76 2.23
CA LEU A 152 -3.44 5.82 2.67
C LEU A 152 -3.19 6.84 1.57
N LEU A 153 -2.88 6.38 0.35
CA LEU A 153 -2.66 7.27 -0.78
C LEU A 153 -3.91 8.08 -1.10
N GLN A 154 -5.10 7.47 -1.03
CA GLN A 154 -6.38 8.16 -1.18
C GLN A 154 -6.59 9.22 -0.09
N ALA A 155 -6.32 8.91 1.17
CA ALA A 155 -6.43 9.85 2.28
C ALA A 155 -5.45 11.03 2.17
N TRP A 156 -4.20 10.76 1.75
CA TRP A 156 -3.20 11.81 1.52
C TRP A 156 -3.57 12.69 0.33
N TYR A 157 -4.09 12.09 -0.74
CA TYR A 157 -4.56 12.84 -1.90
C TYR A 157 -5.73 13.76 -1.54
N ALA A 158 -6.73 13.28 -0.79
CA ALA A 158 -7.84 14.10 -0.30
C ALA A 158 -7.39 15.28 0.58
N ARG A 159 -6.31 15.10 1.36
CA ARG A 159 -5.72 16.16 2.21
C ARG A 159 -4.83 17.15 1.47
N SER A 160 -4.49 16.89 0.20
CA SER A 160 -3.56 17.73 -0.57
C SER A 160 -4.15 19.07 -1.02
N GLY A 161 -5.46 19.28 -0.87
CA GLY A 161 -6.13 20.56 -1.16
C GLY A 161 -6.11 20.97 -2.64
N ARG A 162 -5.87 20.03 -3.56
CA ARG A 162 -5.90 20.31 -5.00
C ARG A 162 -7.35 20.51 -5.48
N ALA A 163 -7.53 21.30 -6.54
CA ALA A 163 -8.85 21.59 -7.10
C ALA A 163 -9.59 20.34 -7.65
N ASP A 164 -8.83 19.30 -8.05
CA ASP A 164 -9.31 17.98 -8.49
C ASP A 164 -9.60 17.02 -7.31
N ALA A 165 -9.29 17.39 -6.07
CA ALA A 165 -9.45 16.52 -4.90
C ALA A 165 -10.91 16.36 -4.44
N HIS A 166 -11.83 17.19 -4.94
CA HIS A 166 -13.24 17.19 -4.54
C HIS A 166 -14.16 16.46 -5.53
N ASP A 167 -13.67 16.07 -6.72
CA ASP A 167 -14.45 15.37 -7.74
C ASP A 167 -13.89 13.95 -8.00
N PRO A 168 -14.45 12.93 -7.32
CA PRO A 168 -14.04 11.53 -7.49
C PRO A 168 -14.33 10.95 -8.89
N TYR A 169 -15.09 11.65 -9.73
CA TYR A 169 -15.66 11.11 -10.97
C TYR A 169 -15.21 11.82 -12.25
N TYR A 170 -14.23 12.73 -12.21
CA TYR A 170 -13.73 13.42 -13.41
C TYR A 170 -13.25 12.45 -14.51
N LEU A 171 -12.83 11.24 -14.14
CA LEU A 171 -12.42 10.18 -15.07
C LEU A 171 -13.58 9.36 -15.68
N TYR A 172 -14.82 9.60 -15.25
CA TYR A 172 -16.03 8.87 -15.66
C TYR A 172 -17.03 9.71 -16.47
N THR A 173 -16.74 10.98 -16.75
CA THR A 173 -17.63 11.87 -17.52
C THR A 173 -17.48 11.72 -19.04
N ALA A 174 -17.33 10.50 -19.54
CA ALA A 174 -17.30 10.19 -20.97
C ALA A 174 -18.73 9.99 -21.52
#